data_AF-A0A1Y1KTR4-F1
#
_entry.id   AF-A0A1Y1KTR4-F1
#
_cell.length_a   1.000
_cell.length_b   1.000
_cell.length_c   1.000
_cell.angle_alpha   90.00
_cell.angle_beta   90.00
_cell.angle_gamma   90.00
#
_symmetry.space_group_name_H-M   'P 1'
#
loop_
_entity.id
_entity.type
_entity.pdbx_description
1 polymer ?
#
loop_
_entity_poly.entity_id
_entity_poly.type
_entity_poly.pdbx_seq_one_letter_code
_entity_poly.pdbx_strand_id
1 'polypeptide(L)'
;MEETTEIIPGFPTINDYKKKGFELLLEATKSSNALPSQREWDFYKTYDSFNKILNKEGDKVLRLMSTVLHNQQQNVNIRNRDMDERMEMLIEANDNILEKVAISIDELNGIKRANQGDPQIQAVSAQLPVNGSWNQLSKATFSVSSSIDGVKKSSSFNAIRLLTAKNIVRPQSYFKDKIDNSNNPWIPRITEKPNSIKPLAIFLEESELGEQYSHPYEMELEHFTPPANQLLKIKPENVKPLEETPLVEVSTPEDLEMCLEDLRQHTEFAVDLEHHSYRTFMGITCLLQISTKDTDYLIDTFTLRDKLCILNEVFTKPSIVKVREH
;
A
#
# COMPACT_ATOMS: atom_id res chain seq x y z
N MET A 1 -23.10 19.47 9.01
CA MET A 1 -23.54 19.28 7.62
C MET A 1 -22.42 18.53 6.96
N GLU A 2 -22.55 17.22 6.82
CA GLU A 2 -21.57 16.41 6.10
C GLU A 2 -21.64 16.83 4.63
N GLU A 3 -20.58 17.44 4.12
CA GLU A 3 -20.40 17.58 2.67
C GLU A 3 -20.32 16.16 2.10
N THR A 4 -21.44 15.68 1.57
CA THR A 4 -21.46 14.49 0.73
C THR A 4 -20.69 14.86 -0.53
N THR A 5 -19.38 14.62 -0.51
CA THR A 5 -18.50 14.70 -1.66
C THR A 5 -19.13 13.89 -2.79
N GLU A 6 -19.60 14.57 -3.84
CA GLU A 6 -20.15 13.90 -5.02
C GLU A 6 -19.03 13.08 -5.67
N ILE A 7 -19.02 11.78 -5.41
CA ILE A 7 -18.03 10.84 -5.98
C ILE A 7 -18.14 10.83 -7.52
N ILE A 8 -19.34 11.12 -8.05
CA ILE A 8 -19.62 11.23 -9.47
C ILE A 8 -20.43 12.52 -9.69
N PRO A 9 -20.02 13.43 -10.58
CA PRO A 9 -20.72 14.69 -10.81
C PRO A 9 -22.21 14.48 -11.12
N GLY A 10 -23.09 15.10 -10.34
CA GLY A 10 -24.54 15.04 -10.54
C GLY A 10 -25.22 13.76 -10.02
N PHE A 11 -24.49 12.90 -9.30
CA PHE A 11 -25.06 11.72 -8.63
C PHE A 11 -24.64 11.66 -7.16
N PRO A 12 -25.59 11.64 -6.21
CA PRO A 12 -25.29 11.61 -4.78
C PRO A 12 -24.71 10.27 -4.32
N THR A 13 -25.04 9.16 -5.00
CA THR A 13 -24.47 7.84 -4.71
C THR A 13 -24.09 7.07 -5.97
N ILE A 14 -23.15 6.12 -5.81
CA ILE A 14 -22.79 5.19 -6.89
C ILE A 14 -23.97 4.30 -7.33
N ASN A 15 -24.91 4.03 -6.43
CA ASN A 15 -26.10 3.23 -6.73
C ASN A 15 -27.07 4.01 -7.63
N ASP A 16 -27.22 5.31 -7.40
CA ASP A 16 -28.05 6.17 -8.25
C ASP A 16 -27.47 6.28 -9.66
N TYR A 17 -26.15 6.47 -9.75
CA TYR A 17 -25.44 6.43 -11.03
C TYR A 17 -25.66 5.11 -11.77
N LYS A 18 -25.47 3.97 -11.09
CA LYS A 18 -25.68 2.64 -11.67
C LYS A 18 -27.12 2.47 -12.15
N LYS A 19 -28.11 2.80 -11.33
CA LYS A 19 -29.52 2.67 -11.68
C LYS A 19 -29.85 3.46 -12.93
N LYS A 20 -29.42 4.73 -12.99
CA LYS A 20 -29.67 5.57 -14.17
C LYS A 20 -28.95 5.06 -15.42
N GLY A 21 -27.71 4.60 -15.26
CA GLY A 21 -26.94 3.96 -16.33
C GLY A 21 -27.64 2.71 -16.88
N PHE A 22 -28.14 1.83 -16.02
CA PHE A 22 -28.88 0.63 -16.44
C PHE A 22 -30.19 0.94 -17.17
N GLU A 23 -30.93 1.97 -16.74
CA GLU A 23 -32.14 2.42 -17.45
C GLU A 23 -31.82 2.85 -18.88
N LEU A 24 -30.77 3.67 -19.07
CA LEU A 24 -30.33 4.14 -20.38
C LEU A 24 -29.81 2.99 -21.25
N LEU A 25 -29.04 2.06 -20.67
CA LEU A 25 -28.57 0.87 -21.39
C LEU A 25 -29.73 -0.03 -21.84
N LEU A 26 -30.75 -0.20 -20.99
CA LEU A 26 -31.93 -0.98 -21.34
C LEU A 26 -32.70 -0.35 -22.50
N GLU A 27 -32.89 0.98 -22.48
CA GLU A 27 -33.52 1.72 -23.57
C GLU A 27 -32.72 1.61 -24.87
N ALA A 28 -31.40 1.84 -24.81
CA ALA A 28 -30.51 1.70 -25.96
C ALA A 28 -30.54 0.27 -26.55
N THR A 29 -30.58 -0.76 -25.70
CA THR A 29 -30.69 -2.16 -26.13
C THR A 29 -32.02 -2.43 -26.83
N LYS A 30 -33.13 -1.91 -26.28
CA LYS A 30 -34.45 -1.99 -26.91
C LYS A 30 -34.47 -1.31 -28.28
N SER A 31 -33.91 -0.11 -28.39
CA SER A 31 -33.80 0.61 -29.66
C SER A 31 -32.92 -0.12 -30.68
N SER A 32 -31.81 -0.73 -30.23
CA SER A 32 -30.95 -1.55 -31.09
C SER A 32 -31.67 -2.79 -31.62
N ASN A 33 -32.45 -3.46 -30.77
CA ASN A 33 -33.24 -4.64 -31.17
C ASN A 33 -34.43 -4.28 -32.06
N ALA A 34 -34.87 -3.01 -32.04
CA ALA A 34 -35.93 -2.49 -32.91
C ALA A 34 -35.41 -2.02 -34.28
N LEU A 35 -34.11 -2.12 -34.55
CA LEU A 35 -33.56 -1.81 -35.88
C LEU A 35 -34.12 -2.78 -36.93
N PRO A 36 -34.28 -2.34 -38.19
CA PRO A 36 -34.81 -3.17 -39.26
C PRO A 36 -34.00 -4.46 -39.39
N SER A 37 -34.68 -5.60 -39.53
CA SER A 37 -34.04 -6.91 -39.68
C SER A 37 -34.43 -7.56 -41.01
N GLN A 38 -33.55 -8.44 -41.51
CA GLN A 38 -33.79 -9.28 -42.69
C GLN A 38 -34.30 -8.47 -43.92
N ARG A 39 -35.56 -8.66 -44.34
CA ARG A 39 -36.12 -8.07 -45.56
C ARG A 39 -36.27 -6.54 -45.49
N GLU A 40 -36.58 -6.01 -44.31
CA GLU A 40 -36.68 -4.56 -44.12
C GLU A 40 -35.30 -3.91 -44.16
N TRP A 41 -34.28 -4.60 -43.63
CA TRP A 41 -32.90 -4.15 -43.70
C TRP A 41 -32.41 -4.02 -45.15
N ASP A 42 -32.64 -5.03 -45.98
CA ASP A 42 -32.24 -5.02 -47.39
C ASP A 42 -32.90 -3.86 -48.16
N PHE A 43 -34.16 -3.55 -47.84
CA PHE A 43 -34.86 -2.40 -48.39
C PHE A 43 -34.25 -1.07 -47.93
N TYR A 44 -34.05 -0.88 -46.63
CA TYR A 44 -33.50 0.37 -46.08
C TYR A 44 -32.05 0.63 -46.50
N LYS A 45 -31.25 -0.43 -46.70
CA LYS A 45 -29.87 -0.35 -47.18
C LYS A 45 -29.75 0.25 -48.58
N THR A 46 -30.83 0.26 -49.38
CA THR A 46 -30.83 0.92 -50.69
C THR A 46 -30.79 2.45 -50.60
N TYR A 47 -31.11 3.02 -49.43
CA TYR A 47 -31.09 4.47 -49.22
C TYR A 47 -29.75 4.94 -48.62
N ASP A 48 -29.05 5.81 -49.34
CA ASP A 48 -27.78 6.38 -48.89
C ASP A 48 -27.86 7.16 -47.56
N SER A 49 -29.00 7.81 -47.29
CA SER A 49 -29.23 8.54 -46.04
C SER A 49 -29.22 7.60 -44.83
N PHE A 50 -29.84 6.42 -44.97
CA PHE A 50 -29.88 5.39 -43.93
C PHE A 50 -28.48 4.83 -43.65
N ASN A 51 -27.73 4.48 -44.69
CA ASN A 51 -26.35 3.98 -44.56
C ASN A 51 -25.42 5.00 -43.89
N LYS A 52 -25.54 6.29 -44.22
CA LYS A 52 -24.76 7.37 -43.60
C LYS A 52 -25.04 7.49 -42.09
N ILE A 53 -26.31 7.41 -41.69
CA ILE A 53 -26.69 7.49 -40.28
C ILE A 53 -26.17 6.26 -39.51
N LEU A 54 -26.41 5.06 -40.05
CA LEU A 54 -25.95 3.82 -39.41
C LEU A 54 -24.43 3.76 -39.24
N ASN A 55 -23.67 4.14 -40.28
CA ASN A 55 -22.21 4.17 -40.18
C ASN A 55 -21.75 5.17 -39.11
N LYS A 56 -22.40 6.34 -39.03
CA LYS A 56 -22.08 7.37 -38.01
C LYS A 56 -22.38 6.89 -36.59
N GLU A 57 -23.53 6.24 -36.37
CA GLU A 57 -23.90 5.70 -35.05
C GLU A 57 -23.03 4.47 -34.70
N GLY A 58 -22.74 3.59 -35.65
CA GLY A 58 -21.80 2.48 -35.48
C GLY A 58 -20.41 2.96 -35.08
N ASP A 59 -19.89 4.01 -35.73
CA ASP A 59 -18.62 4.65 -35.36
C ASP A 59 -18.63 5.26 -33.95
N LYS A 60 -19.78 5.74 -33.45
CA LYS A 60 -19.89 6.21 -32.06
C LYS A 60 -19.80 5.03 -31.09
N VAL A 61 -20.53 3.94 -31.36
CA VAL A 61 -20.49 2.73 -30.52
C VAL A 61 -19.08 2.16 -30.47
N LEU A 62 -18.40 2.02 -31.62
CA LEU A 62 -17.01 1.55 -31.68
C LEU A 62 -16.04 2.46 -30.90
N ARG A 63 -16.25 3.79 -30.93
CA ARG A 63 -15.46 4.73 -30.11
C ARG A 63 -15.69 4.54 -28.61
N LEU A 64 -16.94 4.34 -28.19
CA LEU A 64 -17.25 4.04 -26.78
C LEU A 64 -16.61 2.73 -26.35
N MET A 65 -16.72 1.67 -27.15
CA MET A 65 -16.08 0.38 -26.89
C MET A 65 -14.56 0.52 -26.77
N SER A 66 -13.93 1.26 -27.69
CA SER A 66 -12.48 1.51 -27.63
C SER A 66 -12.06 2.28 -26.37
N THR A 67 -12.90 3.20 -25.89
CA THR A 67 -12.64 3.97 -24.66
C THR A 67 -12.70 3.04 -23.43
N VAL A 68 -13.69 2.15 -23.38
CA VAL A 68 -13.83 1.15 -22.30
C VAL A 68 -12.65 0.18 -22.29
N LEU A 69 -12.21 -0.30 -23.45
CA LEU A 69 -11.05 -1.19 -23.56
C LEU A 69 -9.74 -0.51 -23.14
N HIS A 70 -9.54 0.75 -23.54
CA HIS A 70 -8.34 1.49 -23.16
C HIS A 70 -8.22 1.63 -21.65
N ASN A 71 -9.34 1.86 -20.95
CA ASN A 71 -9.38 1.93 -19.49
C ASN A 71 -9.01 0.59 -18.81
N GLN A 72 -9.11 -0.54 -19.52
CA GLN A 72 -8.71 -1.86 -19.02
C GLN A 72 -7.22 -2.18 -19.27
N GLN A 73 -6.41 -1.16 -19.58
CA GLN A 73 -4.97 -1.28 -19.89
C GLN A 73 -4.67 -2.09 -21.16
N GLN A 74 -5.65 -2.20 -22.06
CA GLN A 74 -5.47 -2.77 -23.38
C GLN A 74 -5.30 -1.61 -24.37
N ASN A 75 -4.06 -1.38 -24.81
CA ASN A 75 -3.71 -0.32 -25.77
C ASN A 75 -4.15 -0.73 -27.19
N VAL A 76 -5.44 -0.96 -27.40
CA VAL A 76 -5.93 -1.62 -28.60
C VAL A 76 -6.97 -0.78 -29.34
N ASN A 77 -6.70 -0.55 -30.63
CA ASN A 77 -7.56 0.20 -31.53
C ASN A 77 -8.51 -0.76 -32.28
N ILE A 78 -9.77 -0.80 -31.87
CA ILE A 78 -10.83 -1.63 -32.49
C ILE A 78 -11.20 -1.13 -33.91
N ARG A 79 -11.04 0.16 -34.21
CA ARG A 79 -11.72 0.80 -35.35
C ARG A 79 -11.26 0.32 -36.72
N ASN A 80 -9.99 -0.04 -36.85
CA ASN A 80 -9.37 -0.37 -38.14
C ASN A 80 -9.23 -1.88 -38.38
N ARG A 81 -9.91 -2.71 -37.59
CA ARG A 81 -9.84 -4.17 -37.65
C ARG A 81 -11.07 -4.77 -38.32
N ASP A 82 -10.97 -6.02 -38.76
CA ASP A 82 -12.11 -6.76 -39.29
C ASP A 82 -13.08 -7.18 -38.17
N MET A 83 -14.23 -7.76 -38.52
CA MET A 83 -15.24 -8.10 -37.52
C MET A 83 -14.80 -9.22 -36.59
N ASP A 84 -14.01 -10.17 -37.09
CA ASP A 84 -13.56 -11.34 -36.34
C ASP A 84 -12.49 -10.93 -35.31
N GLU A 85 -11.49 -10.13 -35.69
CA GLU A 85 -10.49 -9.57 -34.77
C GLU A 85 -11.15 -8.69 -33.70
N ARG A 86 -12.16 -7.88 -34.06
CA ARG A 86 -12.90 -7.06 -33.08
C ARG A 86 -13.61 -7.93 -32.04
N MET A 87 -14.18 -9.07 -32.45
CA MET A 87 -14.88 -9.99 -31.57
C MET A 87 -13.90 -10.69 -30.63
N GLU A 88 -12.78 -11.19 -31.15
CA GLU A 88 -11.73 -11.83 -30.35
C GLU A 88 -11.19 -10.91 -29.25
N MET A 89 -10.92 -9.65 -29.59
CA MET A 89 -10.48 -8.66 -28.61
C MET A 89 -11.50 -8.39 -27.50
N LEU A 90 -12.80 -8.41 -27.82
CA LEU A 90 -13.86 -8.22 -26.82
C LEU A 90 -13.96 -9.42 -25.89
N ILE A 91 -13.78 -10.63 -26.41
CA ILE A 91 -13.75 -11.86 -25.62
C ILE A 91 -12.58 -11.78 -24.64
N GLU A 92 -11.36 -11.49 -25.11
CA GLU A 92 -10.17 -11.37 -24.26
C GLU A 92 -10.35 -10.28 -23.18
N ALA A 93 -10.92 -9.13 -23.54
CA ALA A 93 -11.18 -8.08 -22.57
C ALA A 93 -12.20 -8.49 -21.50
N ASN A 94 -13.27 -9.18 -21.89
CA ASN A 94 -14.27 -9.68 -20.95
C ASN A 94 -13.67 -10.74 -20.01
N ASP A 95 -12.85 -11.65 -20.53
CA ASP A 95 -12.18 -12.68 -19.72
C ASP A 95 -11.26 -12.04 -18.67
N ASN A 96 -10.45 -11.05 -19.07
CA ASN A 96 -9.62 -10.29 -18.16
C ASN A 96 -10.43 -9.56 -17.06
N ILE A 97 -11.59 -8.98 -17.41
CA ILE A 97 -12.46 -8.33 -16.44
C ILE A 97 -13.05 -9.36 -15.47
N LEU A 98 -13.54 -10.49 -15.98
CA LEU A 98 -14.14 -11.54 -15.16
C LEU A 98 -13.10 -12.20 -14.24
N GLU A 99 -11.87 -12.37 -14.68
CA GLU A 99 -10.77 -12.86 -13.84
C GLU A 99 -10.49 -11.90 -12.68
N LYS A 100 -10.40 -10.59 -12.94
CA LYS A 100 -10.26 -9.57 -11.88
C LYS A 100 -11.42 -9.60 -10.88
N VAL A 101 -12.64 -9.78 -11.37
CA VAL A 101 -13.83 -9.90 -10.52
C VAL A 101 -13.77 -11.17 -9.67
N ALA A 102 -13.40 -12.31 -10.25
CA ALA A 102 -13.24 -13.57 -9.53
C ALA A 102 -12.17 -13.45 -8.42
N ILE A 103 -11.00 -12.89 -8.74
CA ILE A 103 -9.93 -12.63 -7.75
C ILE A 103 -10.44 -11.74 -6.61
N SER A 104 -11.19 -10.68 -6.95
CA SER A 104 -11.74 -9.76 -5.94
C SER A 104 -12.79 -10.43 -5.05
N ILE A 105 -13.64 -11.29 -5.62
CA ILE A 105 -14.62 -12.08 -4.88
C ILE A 105 -13.93 -13.09 -3.95
N ASP A 106 -12.88 -13.77 -4.42
CA ASP A 106 -12.10 -14.71 -3.61
C ASP A 106 -11.41 -14.02 -2.42
N GLU A 107 -10.93 -12.80 -2.63
CA GLU A 107 -10.38 -11.95 -1.56
C GLU A 107 -11.43 -11.56 -0.52
N LEU A 108 -12.62 -11.13 -0.97
CA LEU A 108 -13.73 -10.76 -0.08
C LEU A 108 -14.29 -11.96 0.70
N ASN A 109 -14.42 -13.11 0.04
CA ASN A 109 -14.85 -14.35 0.67
C ASN A 109 -13.79 -14.95 1.60
N GLY A 110 -12.60 -14.36 1.66
CA GLY A 110 -11.52 -14.85 2.51
C GLY A 110 -11.04 -16.24 2.11
N ILE A 111 -11.23 -16.67 0.86
CA ILE A 111 -10.75 -17.98 0.37
C ILE A 111 -9.22 -18.03 0.42
N LYS A 112 -8.54 -16.87 0.27
CA LYS A 112 -7.11 -16.74 0.56
C LYS A 112 -6.75 -16.88 2.05
N ARG A 113 -7.71 -16.73 2.98
CA ARG A 113 -7.53 -16.95 4.44
C ARG A 113 -7.62 -18.43 4.83
N ALA A 114 -8.23 -19.29 4.01
CA ALA A 114 -8.42 -20.71 4.31
C ALA A 114 -7.11 -21.55 4.22
N ASN A 115 -6.04 -21.02 3.62
CA ASN A 115 -4.73 -21.67 3.54
C ASN A 115 -3.80 -21.37 4.74
N GLN A 116 -4.36 -20.97 5.89
CA GLN A 116 -3.65 -20.79 7.16
C GLN A 116 -3.25 -22.14 7.79
N GLY A 117 -2.37 -22.88 7.13
CA GLY A 117 -1.45 -23.77 7.85
C GLY A 117 -0.27 -22.96 8.39
N ASP A 118 0.48 -23.51 9.34
CA ASP A 118 1.71 -22.89 9.87
C ASP A 118 2.61 -22.38 8.72
N PRO A 119 3.22 -21.20 8.87
CA PRO A 119 4.04 -20.61 7.82
C PRO A 119 5.22 -21.53 7.50
N GLN A 120 5.19 -22.17 6.33
CA GLN A 120 6.33 -22.93 5.82
C GLN A 120 7.41 -21.97 5.33
N ILE A 121 8.35 -21.65 6.20
CA ILE A 121 9.51 -20.80 5.90
C ILE A 121 10.38 -21.50 4.85
N GLN A 122 10.62 -20.82 3.74
CA GLN A 122 11.48 -21.28 2.66
C GLN A 122 12.60 -20.25 2.47
N ALA A 123 13.85 -20.68 2.48
CA ALA A 123 14.97 -19.82 2.15
C ALA A 123 15.23 -19.92 0.64
N VAL A 124 15.06 -18.80 -0.06
CA VAL A 124 15.49 -18.64 -1.45
C VAL A 124 16.85 -17.97 -1.42
N SER A 125 17.87 -18.60 -1.99
CA SER A 125 19.17 -17.97 -2.18
C SER A 125 19.42 -17.75 -3.66
N ALA A 126 19.80 -16.52 -4.01
CA ALA A 126 20.18 -16.11 -5.35
C ALA A 126 21.65 -15.71 -5.35
N GLN A 127 22.48 -16.44 -6.10
CA GLN A 127 23.87 -16.04 -6.35
C GLN A 127 23.89 -15.16 -7.61
N LEU A 128 24.14 -13.87 -7.42
CA LEU A 128 24.29 -12.93 -8.53
C LEU A 128 25.70 -13.02 -9.13
N PRO A 129 25.85 -12.93 -10.47
CA PRO A 129 27.16 -12.87 -11.09
C PRO A 129 27.88 -11.59 -10.68
N VAL A 130 29.17 -11.71 -10.36
CA VAL A 130 30.04 -10.56 -10.05
C VAL A 130 30.25 -9.75 -11.31
N ASN A 131 29.91 -8.46 -11.28
CA ASN A 131 30.06 -7.57 -12.42
C ASN A 131 31.56 -7.39 -12.76
N GLY A 132 31.97 -7.75 -13.98
CA GLY A 132 33.33 -7.46 -14.49
C GLY A 132 34.20 -8.64 -14.99
N SER A 133 33.76 -9.89 -14.93
CA SER A 133 34.54 -11.02 -15.47
C SER A 133 34.06 -11.41 -16.87
N TRP A 134 34.76 -10.98 -17.91
CA TRP A 134 34.43 -11.20 -19.33
C TRP A 134 34.47 -12.69 -19.78
N ASN A 135 34.94 -13.61 -18.93
CA ASN A 135 35.19 -15.01 -19.30
C ASN A 135 34.43 -16.07 -18.47
N GLN A 136 33.40 -15.70 -17.70
CA GLN A 136 32.49 -16.68 -17.11
C GLN A 136 31.05 -16.34 -17.45
N LEU A 137 30.40 -17.18 -18.25
CA LEU A 137 28.97 -17.12 -18.53
C LEU A 137 28.18 -17.66 -17.31
N SER A 138 28.36 -17.06 -16.13
CA SER A 138 27.65 -17.46 -14.92
C SER A 138 26.23 -16.90 -14.95
N LYS A 139 25.27 -17.75 -15.33
CA LYS A 139 23.83 -17.44 -15.14
C LYS A 139 23.54 -17.35 -13.64
N ALA A 140 22.68 -16.41 -13.23
CA ALA A 140 22.20 -16.34 -11.86
C ALA A 140 21.65 -17.71 -11.44
N THR A 141 22.14 -18.25 -10.33
CA THR A 141 21.71 -19.55 -9.82
C THR A 141 20.77 -19.32 -8.65
N PHE A 142 19.54 -19.80 -8.78
CA PHE A 142 18.52 -19.73 -7.74
C PHE A 142 18.40 -21.10 -7.08
N SER A 143 18.54 -21.15 -5.77
CA SER A 143 18.27 -22.37 -5.00
C SER A 143 17.24 -22.10 -3.92
N VAL A 144 16.40 -23.09 -3.67
CA VAL A 144 15.27 -22.98 -2.76
C VAL A 144 15.39 -24.11 -1.72
N SER A 145 15.61 -23.78 -0.44
CA SER A 145 15.69 -24.75 0.65
C SER A 145 14.49 -24.62 1.59
N SER A 146 13.95 -25.75 2.02
CA SER A 146 12.85 -25.85 2.99
C SER A 146 13.31 -25.80 4.45
N SER A 147 14.62 -25.63 4.70
CA SER A 147 15.21 -25.56 6.04
C SER A 147 16.15 -24.37 6.17
N ILE A 148 16.15 -23.77 7.37
CA ILE A 148 17.06 -22.68 7.75
C ILE A 148 18.50 -23.21 7.94
N ASP A 149 18.65 -24.46 8.37
CA ASP A 149 19.93 -25.08 8.78
C ASP A 149 20.68 -25.88 7.70
N GLY A 150 20.08 -26.05 6.50
CA GLY A 150 20.51 -27.06 5.53
C GLY A 150 21.61 -26.68 4.54
N VAL A 151 22.28 -25.53 4.66
CA VAL A 151 23.30 -25.10 3.69
C VAL A 151 24.59 -24.72 4.42
N LYS A 152 25.62 -25.56 4.27
CA LYS A 152 26.99 -25.31 4.74
C LYS A 152 27.41 -23.89 4.32
N LYS A 153 28.08 -23.17 5.24
CA LYS A 153 28.74 -21.87 5.00
C LYS A 153 29.63 -21.95 3.74
N SER A 154 29.04 -21.69 2.57
CA SER A 154 29.79 -21.38 1.37
C SER A 154 30.14 -19.90 1.46
N SER A 155 31.44 -19.63 1.53
CA SER A 155 32.10 -18.34 1.73
C SER A 155 31.96 -17.37 0.54
N SER A 156 30.83 -17.39 -0.15
CA SER A 156 30.53 -16.47 -1.26
C SER A 156 29.72 -15.29 -0.73
N PHE A 157 30.38 -14.13 -0.61
CA PHE A 157 29.84 -12.84 -0.16
C PHE A 157 28.69 -12.26 -1.03
N ASN A 158 28.22 -12.95 -2.08
CA ASN A 158 27.26 -12.42 -3.06
C ASN A 158 25.94 -13.22 -3.18
N ALA A 159 25.55 -13.98 -2.14
CA ALA A 159 24.28 -14.69 -2.13
C ALA A 159 23.20 -13.85 -1.40
N ILE A 160 22.21 -13.33 -2.14
CA ILE A 160 21.02 -12.72 -1.53
C ILE A 160 20.15 -13.87 -1.01
N ARG A 161 19.95 -13.94 0.31
CA ARG A 161 19.06 -14.90 0.95
C ARG A 161 17.74 -14.22 1.30
N LEU A 162 16.68 -14.56 0.59
CA LEU A 162 15.32 -14.14 0.89
C LEU A 162 14.61 -15.24 1.67
N LEU A 163 14.15 -14.92 2.87
CA LEU A 163 13.20 -15.76 3.59
C LEU A 163 11.81 -15.44 3.03
N THR A 164 11.18 -16.44 2.42
CA THR A 164 9.81 -16.33 1.89
C THR A 164 9.02 -17.51 2.43
N ALA A 165 7.80 -17.29 2.90
CA ALA A 165 6.89 -18.40 3.18
C ALA A 165 5.74 -18.35 2.16
N LYS A 166 5.37 -19.54 1.65
CA LYS A 166 4.33 -19.67 0.61
C LYS A 166 2.96 -19.10 1.05
N ASN A 167 2.72 -19.03 2.36
CA ASN A 167 1.42 -18.65 2.94
C ASN A 167 1.49 -17.45 3.90
N ILE A 168 2.38 -16.46 3.71
CA ILE A 168 2.33 -15.23 4.53
C ILE A 168 1.23 -14.30 4.01
N VAL A 169 0.16 -14.18 4.80
CA VAL A 169 -0.87 -13.15 4.62
C VAL A 169 -0.23 -11.77 4.77
N ARG A 170 -0.64 -10.85 3.91
CA ARG A 170 -0.16 -9.46 3.96
C ARG A 170 -0.70 -8.78 5.23
N PRO A 171 0.17 -8.26 6.12
CA PRO A 171 -0.29 -7.62 7.37
C PRO A 171 -1.23 -6.44 7.10
N GLN A 172 -1.08 -5.77 5.95
CA GLN A 172 -1.94 -4.66 5.52
C GLN A 172 -3.42 -5.05 5.40
N SER A 173 -3.74 -6.34 5.22
CA SER A 173 -5.11 -6.83 5.17
C SER A 173 -5.85 -6.75 6.52
N TYR A 174 -5.12 -6.57 7.63
CA TYR A 174 -5.66 -6.46 8.98
C TYR A 174 -5.74 -5.00 9.48
N PHE A 175 -5.23 -4.05 8.71
CA PHE A 175 -5.25 -2.64 9.11
C PHE A 175 -6.69 -2.10 9.09
N LYS A 176 -7.00 -1.22 10.05
CA LYS A 176 -8.29 -0.54 10.12
C LYS A 176 -8.42 0.51 9.02
N ASP A 177 -7.32 1.21 8.75
CA ASP A 177 -7.18 2.15 7.64
C ASP A 177 -6.82 1.42 6.35
N LYS A 178 -7.43 1.86 5.24
CA LYS A 178 -7.06 1.38 3.91
C LYS A 178 -5.75 2.04 3.48
N ILE A 179 -4.89 1.27 2.83
CA ILE A 179 -3.66 1.80 2.22
C ILE A 179 -4.04 2.61 0.98
N ASP A 180 -3.72 3.90 0.99
CA ASP A 180 -3.76 4.77 -0.19
C ASP A 180 -2.35 4.93 -0.77
N ASN A 181 -2.18 4.62 -2.05
CA ASN A 181 -0.93 4.79 -2.80
C ASN A 181 -1.08 5.88 -3.89
N SER A 182 -2.09 6.73 -3.78
CA SER A 182 -2.21 7.92 -4.63
C SER A 182 -1.02 8.86 -4.42
N ASN A 183 -0.77 9.72 -5.40
CA ASN A 183 0.27 10.75 -5.31
C ASN A 183 -0.22 12.01 -4.55
N ASN A 184 -1.22 11.88 -3.70
CA ASN A 184 -1.70 13.00 -2.88
C ASN A 184 -0.63 13.37 -1.84
N PRO A 185 -0.55 14.65 -1.42
CA PRO A 185 0.32 15.07 -0.34
C PRO A 185 0.08 14.25 0.94
N TRP A 186 1.16 13.85 1.63
CA TRP A 186 1.05 13.08 2.87
C TRP A 186 0.39 13.90 3.98
N ILE A 187 -0.73 13.42 4.50
CA ILE A 187 -1.46 14.05 5.61
C ILE A 187 -0.92 13.51 6.95
N PRO A 188 -0.45 14.37 7.88
CA PRO A 188 -0.07 13.95 9.21
C PRO A 188 -1.21 13.22 9.94
N ARG A 189 -0.93 12.02 10.47
CA ARG A 189 -1.91 11.18 11.20
C ARG A 189 -2.10 11.59 12.67
N ILE A 190 -1.43 12.64 13.12
CA ILE A 190 -1.45 13.09 14.51
C ILE A 190 -2.82 13.65 14.90
N THR A 191 -3.36 13.18 16.03
CA THR A 191 -4.64 13.65 16.59
C THR A 191 -4.45 14.54 17.81
N GLU A 192 -3.43 14.24 18.61
CA GLU A 192 -3.09 14.95 19.83
C GLU A 192 -1.62 15.37 19.78
N LYS A 193 -1.32 16.55 20.32
CA LYS A 193 0.03 17.14 20.30
C LYS A 193 0.53 17.41 21.73
N PRO A 194 1.01 16.37 22.46
CA PRO A 194 1.67 16.53 23.75
C PRO A 194 2.89 17.45 23.69
N ASN A 195 3.30 18.03 24.83
CA ASN A 195 4.50 18.89 24.90
C ASN A 195 4.51 20.06 23.88
N SER A 196 3.34 20.56 23.49
CA SER A 196 3.22 21.59 22.47
C SER A 196 3.52 23.00 23.01
N ILE A 197 4.25 23.77 22.22
CA ILE A 197 4.39 25.22 22.38
C ILE A 197 3.30 25.93 21.58
N LYS A 198 2.97 25.37 20.39
CA LYS A 198 1.89 25.85 19.51
C LYS A 198 0.79 24.78 19.42
N PRO A 199 -0.50 25.16 19.55
CA PRO A 199 -1.61 24.23 19.35
C PRO A 199 -1.51 23.46 18.03
N LEU A 200 -2.04 22.24 17.99
CA LEU A 200 -2.03 21.42 16.79
C LEU A 200 -2.78 22.14 15.67
N ALA A 201 -2.06 22.44 14.59
CA ALA A 201 -2.62 22.98 13.37
C ALA A 201 -1.86 22.35 12.20
N ILE A 202 -2.61 21.75 11.28
CA ILE A 202 -2.10 21.06 10.10
C ILE A 202 -2.48 21.92 8.91
N PHE A 203 -1.48 22.61 8.34
CA PHE A 203 -1.68 23.49 7.18
C PHE A 203 -1.07 22.85 5.94
N LEU A 204 -1.76 23.01 4.80
CA LEU A 204 -1.23 22.70 3.50
C LEU A 204 -0.45 23.92 3.00
N GLU A 205 0.81 23.72 2.65
CA GLU A 205 1.70 24.75 2.16
C GLU A 205 2.14 24.42 0.72
N GLU A 206 2.24 25.46 -0.12
CA GLU A 206 2.78 25.32 -1.47
C GLU A 206 4.31 25.51 -1.42
N SER A 207 5.04 24.47 -1.78
CA SER A 207 6.50 24.50 -1.92
C SER A 207 6.93 24.42 -3.39
N GLU A 208 8.22 24.65 -3.68
CA GLU A 208 8.77 24.45 -5.03
C GLU A 208 8.60 23.00 -5.56
N LEU A 209 8.37 22.04 -4.65
CA LEU A 209 8.17 20.62 -4.95
C LEU A 209 6.68 20.22 -5.00
N GLY A 210 5.76 21.18 -4.86
CA GLY A 210 4.32 20.97 -4.83
C GLY A 210 3.69 21.21 -3.45
N GLU A 211 2.43 20.83 -3.32
CA GLU A 211 1.66 20.94 -2.08
C GLU A 211 2.19 19.94 -1.02
N GLN A 212 2.52 20.42 0.17
CA GLN A 212 2.98 19.60 1.29
C GLN A 212 2.40 20.10 2.61
N TYR A 213 2.10 19.20 3.54
CA TYR A 213 1.69 19.58 4.88
C TYR A 213 2.90 19.96 5.75
N SER A 214 2.77 21.06 6.50
CA SER A 214 3.77 21.52 7.47
C SER A 214 4.03 20.46 8.56
N HIS A 215 5.27 20.32 9.03
CA HIS A 215 5.60 19.34 10.08
C HIS A 215 4.94 19.74 11.42
N PRO A 216 4.13 18.88 12.07
CA PRO A 216 3.33 19.28 13.23
C PRO A 216 4.14 19.81 14.43
N TYR A 217 5.39 19.36 14.60
CA TYR A 217 6.32 19.78 15.66
C TYR A 217 7.45 20.70 15.17
N GLU A 218 7.35 21.29 13.98
CA GLU A 218 8.39 22.16 13.42
C GLU A 218 8.80 23.28 14.39
N MET A 219 7.82 24.05 14.88
CA MET A 219 8.05 25.12 15.86
C MET A 219 8.77 24.64 17.12
N GLU A 220 8.36 23.49 17.67
CA GLU A 220 8.96 22.91 18.86
C GLU A 220 10.42 22.48 18.61
N LEU A 221 10.71 21.96 17.43
CA LEU A 221 12.06 21.55 17.04
C LEU A 221 12.97 22.76 16.78
N GLU A 222 12.47 23.81 16.13
CA GLU A 222 13.23 25.04 15.87
C GLU A 222 13.61 25.78 17.16
N HIS A 223 12.73 25.74 18.17
CA HIS A 223 12.96 26.37 19.47
C HIS A 223 13.52 25.41 20.51
N PHE A 224 13.88 24.18 20.11
CA PHE A 224 14.42 23.20 21.04
C PHE A 224 15.80 23.64 21.54
N THR A 225 15.90 23.80 22.85
CA THR A 225 17.17 23.97 23.54
C THR A 225 17.40 22.78 24.48
N PRO A 226 18.49 22.01 24.33
CA PRO A 226 18.75 20.87 25.19
C PRO A 226 18.90 21.33 26.65
N PRO A 227 18.19 20.70 27.60
CA PRO A 227 18.41 20.92 29.03
C PRO A 227 19.88 20.81 29.44
N ALA A 228 20.33 21.71 30.32
CA ALA A 228 21.74 21.83 30.68
C ALA A 228 22.37 20.51 31.22
N ASN A 229 21.57 19.67 31.89
CA ASN A 229 21.99 18.36 32.37
C ASN A 229 22.38 17.39 31.24
N GLN A 230 21.76 17.50 30.05
CA GLN A 230 22.08 16.67 28.89
C GLN A 230 23.43 17.03 28.24
N LEU A 231 23.94 18.24 28.49
CA LEU A 231 25.21 18.72 27.95
C LEU A 231 26.40 18.41 28.88
N LEU A 232 26.15 17.86 30.06
CA LEU A 232 27.20 17.50 31.00
C LEU A 232 27.91 16.24 30.53
N LYS A 233 29.25 16.24 30.63
CA LYS A 233 30.04 15.04 30.35
C LYS A 233 29.85 14.03 31.48
N ILE A 234 29.23 12.90 31.17
CA ILE A 234 29.02 11.79 32.08
C ILE A 234 29.94 10.63 31.65
N LYS A 235 30.39 9.82 32.61
CA LYS A 235 31.15 8.60 32.31
C LYS A 235 30.17 7.57 31.72
N PRO A 236 30.42 7.00 30.53
CA PRO A 236 29.57 5.98 29.96
C PRO A 236 29.43 4.79 30.93
N GLU A 237 28.19 4.34 31.11
CA GLU A 237 27.87 3.10 31.80
C GLU A 237 27.91 1.96 30.79
N ASN A 238 28.39 0.78 31.21
CA ASN A 238 28.36 -0.39 30.36
C ASN A 238 26.92 -0.92 30.28
N VAL A 239 26.57 -1.46 29.12
CA VAL A 239 25.32 -2.21 28.96
C VAL A 239 25.30 -3.40 29.92
N LYS A 240 24.12 -3.69 30.44
CA LYS A 240 23.91 -4.88 31.28
C LYS A 240 24.00 -6.15 30.44
N PRO A 241 24.36 -7.30 31.04
CA PRO A 241 24.26 -8.59 30.38
C PRO A 241 22.82 -8.89 29.96
N LEU A 242 22.66 -9.67 28.88
CA LEU A 242 21.34 -10.03 28.34
C LEU A 242 20.47 -10.78 29.37
N GLU A 243 21.09 -11.53 30.27
CA GLU A 243 20.43 -12.27 31.33
C GLU A 243 19.79 -11.38 32.40
N GLU A 244 20.26 -10.13 32.52
CA GLU A 244 19.79 -9.14 33.49
C GLU A 244 18.86 -8.07 32.86
N THR A 245 18.72 -8.08 31.53
CA THR A 245 17.85 -7.17 30.76
C THR A 245 16.60 -7.92 30.29
N PRO A 246 15.45 -7.78 30.98
CA PRO A 246 14.21 -8.34 30.49
C PRO A 246 13.86 -7.83 29.09
N LEU A 247 13.45 -8.77 28.22
CA LEU A 247 12.89 -8.49 26.91
C LEU A 247 11.36 -8.57 27.00
N VAL A 248 10.69 -7.44 26.79
CA VAL A 248 9.24 -7.29 26.88
C VAL A 248 8.65 -7.18 25.48
N GLU A 249 7.76 -8.09 25.14
CA GLU A 249 6.99 -8.03 23.89
C GLU A 249 5.72 -7.21 24.13
N VAL A 250 5.48 -6.21 23.29
CA VAL A 250 4.36 -5.27 23.39
C VAL A 250 3.48 -5.46 22.17
N SER A 251 2.34 -6.14 22.36
CA SER A 251 1.42 -6.49 21.27
C SER A 251 -0.03 -6.08 21.53
N THR A 252 -0.38 -5.73 22.78
CA THR A 252 -1.72 -5.24 23.15
C THR A 252 -1.70 -3.76 23.53
N PRO A 253 -2.84 -3.04 23.41
CA PRO A 253 -2.95 -1.67 23.86
C PRO A 253 -2.60 -1.48 25.34
N GLU A 254 -2.93 -2.47 26.18
CA GLU A 254 -2.62 -2.47 27.61
C GLU A 254 -1.10 -2.56 27.86
N ASP A 255 -0.40 -3.43 27.13
CA ASP A 255 1.07 -3.53 27.20
C ASP A 255 1.72 -2.21 26.77
N LEU A 256 1.17 -1.55 25.75
CA LEU A 256 1.69 -0.29 25.23
C LEU A 256 1.55 0.84 26.26
N GLU A 257 0.44 0.88 27.00
CA GLU A 257 0.25 1.85 28.10
C GLU A 257 1.23 1.58 29.25
N MET A 258 1.46 0.31 29.60
CA MET A 258 2.47 -0.06 30.60
C MET A 258 3.89 0.33 30.18
N CYS A 259 4.22 0.12 28.89
CA CYS A 259 5.49 0.56 28.31
C CYS A 259 5.61 2.08 28.37
N LEU A 260 4.56 2.83 28.03
CA LEU A 260 4.56 4.29 28.11
C LEU A 260 4.80 4.79 29.55
N GLU A 261 4.16 4.17 30.55
CA GLU A 261 4.32 4.55 31.95
C GLU A 261 5.75 4.33 32.46
N ASP A 262 6.40 3.25 32.04
CA ASP A 262 7.81 3.01 32.33
C ASP A 262 8.71 4.06 31.64
N LEU A 263 8.51 4.30 30.35
CA LEU A 263 9.28 5.28 29.58
C LEU A 263 9.17 6.71 30.12
N ARG A 264 8.06 7.07 30.78
CA ARG A 264 7.91 8.37 31.46
C ARG A 264 8.91 8.59 32.59
N GLN A 265 9.43 7.52 33.19
CA GLN A 265 10.34 7.56 34.33
C GLN A 265 11.81 7.70 33.92
N HIS A 266 12.13 7.48 32.65
CA HIS A 266 13.49 7.54 32.14
C HIS A 266 13.84 8.93 31.57
N THR A 267 15.13 9.27 31.67
CA THR A 267 15.71 10.50 31.09
C THR A 267 16.27 10.29 29.69
N GLU A 268 16.45 9.04 29.28
CA GLU A 268 16.90 8.64 27.96
C GLU A 268 16.42 7.23 27.62
N PHE A 269 16.20 6.97 26.34
CA PHE A 269 16.01 5.62 25.79
C PHE A 269 16.50 5.57 24.34
N ALA A 270 16.91 4.39 23.89
CA ALA A 270 17.28 4.14 22.51
C ALA A 270 16.07 3.66 21.70
N VAL A 271 16.04 3.99 20.40
CA VAL A 271 14.95 3.65 19.48
C VAL A 271 15.51 3.15 18.16
N ASP A 272 14.99 2.04 17.67
CA ASP A 272 15.26 1.53 16.32
C ASP A 272 13.98 0.98 15.66
N LEU A 273 14.01 0.79 14.34
CA LEU A 273 12.87 0.35 13.54
C LEU A 273 13.29 -0.71 12.51
N GLU A 274 12.49 -1.77 12.39
CA GLU A 274 12.56 -2.68 11.25
C GLU A 274 11.59 -2.26 10.14
N HIS A 275 12.08 -2.20 8.91
CA HIS A 275 11.31 -1.75 7.75
C HIS A 275 11.25 -2.80 6.64
N HIS A 276 10.07 -2.99 6.05
CA HIS A 276 9.86 -3.86 4.90
C HIS A 276 9.32 -3.09 3.70
N SER A 277 9.97 -3.22 2.54
CA SER A 277 9.56 -2.58 1.27
C SER A 277 9.29 -3.54 0.12
N TYR A 278 9.49 -4.86 0.28
CA TYR A 278 9.40 -5.80 -0.84
C TYR A 278 7.96 -6.10 -1.28
N ARG A 279 7.01 -6.25 -0.34
CA ARG A 279 5.58 -6.55 -0.61
C ARG A 279 4.65 -5.36 -0.38
N THR A 280 5.18 -4.14 -0.44
CA THR A 280 4.46 -2.89 -0.18
C THR A 280 5.00 -1.79 -1.10
N PHE A 281 4.18 -0.80 -1.43
CA PHE A 281 4.57 0.27 -2.35
C PHE A 281 5.48 1.30 -1.67
N MET A 282 5.00 1.94 -0.59
CA MET A 282 5.77 2.95 0.15
C MET A 282 6.68 2.40 1.25
N GLY A 283 6.54 1.11 1.58
CA GLY A 283 7.16 0.57 2.79
C GLY A 283 6.17 0.40 3.95
N ILE A 284 6.54 -0.42 4.92
CA ILE A 284 5.86 -0.56 6.21
C ILE A 284 6.90 -0.77 7.30
N THR A 285 6.73 -0.10 8.43
CA THR A 285 7.42 -0.45 9.67
C THR A 285 6.84 -1.77 10.17
N CYS A 286 7.70 -2.71 10.51
CA CYS A 286 7.35 -4.05 10.99
C CYS A 286 7.51 -4.17 12.49
N LEU A 287 8.57 -3.57 13.03
CA LEU A 287 8.92 -3.64 14.45
C LEU A 287 9.46 -2.28 14.90
N LEU A 288 9.17 -1.95 16.15
CA LEU A 288 9.75 -0.82 16.85
C LEU A 288 10.46 -1.38 18.08
N GLN A 289 11.75 -1.08 18.18
CA GLN A 289 12.58 -1.48 19.31
C GLN A 289 12.85 -0.27 20.18
N ILE A 290 12.63 -0.41 21.48
CA ILE A 290 12.98 0.63 22.47
C ILE A 290 13.80 -0.01 23.58
N SER A 291 14.94 0.58 23.92
CA SER A 291 15.78 0.11 25.03
C SER A 291 15.95 1.22 26.06
N THR A 292 15.65 0.91 27.31
CA THR A 292 16.02 1.74 28.47
C THR A 292 17.35 1.23 29.04
N LYS A 293 17.75 1.72 30.22
CA LYS A 293 18.93 1.17 30.91
C LYS A 293 18.68 -0.24 31.46
N ASP A 294 17.42 -0.58 31.67
CA ASP A 294 17.02 -1.73 32.47
C ASP A 294 16.22 -2.75 31.65
N THR A 295 15.51 -2.34 30.59
CA THR A 295 14.55 -3.18 29.86
C THR A 295 14.61 -2.92 28.35
N ASP A 296 14.44 -3.99 27.58
CA ASP A 296 14.27 -3.93 26.12
C ASP A 296 12.81 -4.21 25.74
N TYR A 297 12.24 -3.41 24.85
CA TYR A 297 10.88 -3.52 24.36
C TYR A 297 10.86 -3.84 22.86
N LEU A 298 10.15 -4.90 22.49
CA LEU A 298 9.82 -5.20 21.10
C LEU A 298 8.34 -4.93 20.87
N ILE A 299 8.06 -3.87 20.11
CA ILE A 299 6.70 -3.37 19.90
C ILE A 299 6.21 -3.81 18.52
N ASP A 300 5.11 -4.58 18.50
CA ASP A 300 4.44 -5.00 17.26
C ASP A 300 3.69 -3.81 16.64
N THR A 301 4.28 -3.27 15.58
CA THR A 301 3.73 -2.11 14.87
C THR A 301 2.56 -2.44 13.95
N PHE A 302 2.26 -3.72 13.68
CA PHE A 302 1.11 -4.12 12.88
C PHE A 302 -0.18 -4.10 13.70
N THR A 303 -0.18 -4.76 14.85
CA THR A 303 -1.34 -4.81 15.75
C THR A 303 -1.61 -3.46 16.40
N LEU A 304 -0.55 -2.70 16.71
CA LEU A 304 -0.64 -1.40 17.39
C LEU A 304 -0.58 -0.19 16.43
N ARG A 305 -0.67 -0.41 15.10
CA ARG A 305 -0.49 0.63 14.07
C ARG A 305 -1.27 1.93 14.31
N ASP A 306 -2.51 1.83 14.78
CA ASP A 306 -3.39 2.97 15.04
C ASP A 306 -3.32 3.48 16.50
N LYS A 307 -2.43 2.92 17.32
CA LYS A 307 -2.31 3.16 18.77
C LYS A 307 -0.97 3.76 19.20
N LEU A 308 0.08 3.57 18.42
CA LEU A 308 1.44 4.06 18.74
C LEU A 308 1.54 5.59 18.92
N CYS A 309 0.53 6.37 18.50
CA CYS A 309 0.53 7.83 18.67
C CYS A 309 0.64 8.28 20.14
N ILE A 310 0.26 7.43 21.11
CA ILE A 310 0.41 7.75 22.53
C ILE A 310 1.87 7.94 22.96
N LEU A 311 2.81 7.28 22.25
CA LEU A 311 4.25 7.42 22.51
C LEU A 311 4.77 8.83 22.22
N ASN A 312 4.00 9.68 21.51
CA ASN A 312 4.34 11.10 21.33
C ASN A 312 4.54 11.81 22.66
N GLU A 313 3.90 11.36 23.75
CA GLU A 313 4.09 11.97 25.06
C GLU A 313 5.55 11.93 25.53
N VAL A 314 6.26 10.82 25.30
CA VAL A 314 7.69 10.68 25.65
C VAL A 314 8.61 10.99 24.47
N PHE A 315 8.19 10.70 23.23
CA PHE A 315 8.98 10.96 22.02
C PHE A 315 9.15 12.46 21.75
N THR A 316 8.17 13.29 22.11
CA THR A 316 8.21 14.75 21.90
C THR A 316 8.63 15.50 23.15
N LYS A 317 8.88 14.81 24.26
CA LYS A 317 9.30 15.43 25.53
C LYS A 317 10.76 15.90 25.43
N PRO A 318 11.06 17.21 25.56
CA PRO A 318 12.41 17.73 25.38
C PRO A 318 13.37 17.30 26.51
N SER A 319 12.85 16.94 27.67
CA SER A 319 13.65 16.47 28.81
C SER A 319 14.15 15.03 28.68
N ILE A 320 13.56 14.24 27.77
CA ILE A 320 13.96 12.84 27.53
C ILE A 320 14.75 12.76 26.23
N VAL A 321 15.96 12.20 26.28
CA VAL A 321 16.80 12.00 25.10
C VAL A 321 16.35 10.74 24.36
N LYS A 322 16.11 10.85 23.06
CA LYS A 322 15.83 9.71 22.18
C LYS A 322 17.09 9.41 21.37
N VAL A 323 17.75 8.32 21.68
CA VAL A 323 18.99 7.91 21.01
C VAL A 323 18.63 7.03 19.82
N ARG A 324 19.24 7.28 18.67
CA ARG A 324 19.07 6.46 17.46
C ARG A 324 20.42 6.27 16.77
N GLU A 325 20.69 5.07 16.32
CA GLU A 325 21.80 4.76 15.40
C GLU A 325 21.28 4.76 13.96
N HIS A 326 22.09 5.22 13.01
CA HIS A 326 21.67 5.47 11.63
C HIS A 326 22.30 4.51 10.63
#